data_AF-A0A1V2C665-F1
#
_entry.id   AF-A0A1V2C665-F1
#
_cell.length_a   1.000
_cell.length_b   1.000
_cell.length_c   1.000
_cell.angle_alpha   90.00
_cell.angle_beta   90.00
_cell.angle_gamma   90.00
#
_symmetry.space_group_name_H-M   'P 1'
#
loop_
_entity.id
_entity.type
_entity.pdbx_description
1 polymer ?
#
loop_
_entity_poly.entity_id
_entity_poly.type
_entity_poly.pdbx_seq_one_letter_code
_entity_poly.pdbx_strand_id
1 'polypeptide(L)'
;MIFAIINHTFFESATIGHDIRYNIYIFFLPLCIGILFFGIYRKDFLIRTYLSFTKAYEKIYVILFYLLQGIIVSYLSFGQFAGVTWNYINTREAEKNQIEIINCKVDGFYTRKNPDISFKFQNRTEVFSVSQEMNRQNYNRNPKDYSLEITVQKGIWNYYVVKHWELKNMR
;
A
#
# COMPACT_ATOMS: atom_id res chain seq x y z
N MET A 1 1.34 3.50 -16.71
CA MET A 1 0.17 4.32 -16.30
C MET A 1 -1.13 3.56 -16.45
N ILE A 2 -1.47 3.04 -17.63
CA ILE A 2 -2.70 2.24 -17.84
C ILE A 2 -2.77 1.02 -16.90
N PHE A 3 -1.67 0.28 -16.73
CA PHE A 3 -1.62 -0.87 -15.81
C PHE A 3 -1.86 -0.48 -14.34
N ALA A 4 -1.34 0.67 -13.90
CA ALA A 4 -1.55 1.19 -12.54
C ALA A 4 -3.00 1.66 -12.34
N ILE A 5 -3.60 2.29 -13.35
CA ILE A 5 -5.01 2.73 -13.33
C ILE A 5 -5.95 1.51 -13.30
N ILE A 6 -5.66 0.47 -14.08
CA ILE A 6 -6.44 -0.78 -14.06
C ILE A 6 -6.29 -1.47 -12.70
N ASN A 7 -5.07 -1.53 -12.15
CA ASN A 7 -4.83 -2.13 -10.85
C ASN A 7 -5.59 -1.42 -9.72
N HIS A 8 -5.50 -0.08 -9.66
CA HIS A 8 -6.21 0.73 -8.68
C HIS A 8 -7.74 0.57 -8.82
N THR A 9 -8.25 0.52 -10.06
CA THR A 9 -9.70 0.46 -10.29
C THR A 9 -10.30 -0.92 -10.02
N PHE A 10 -9.56 -2.01 -10.27
CA PHE A 10 -10.13 -3.37 -10.27
C PHE A 10 -9.58 -4.32 -9.19
N PHE A 11 -8.36 -4.10 -8.70
CA PHE A 11 -7.66 -5.07 -7.85
C PHE A 11 -7.28 -4.52 -6.47
N GLU A 12 -7.31 -3.20 -6.28
CA GLU A 12 -7.01 -2.58 -5.00
C GLU A 12 -8.22 -2.69 -4.06
N SER A 13 -8.32 -3.83 -3.38
CA SER A 13 -9.26 -4.00 -2.28
C SER A 13 -8.74 -3.28 -1.05
N ALA A 14 -9.59 -2.50 -0.39
CA ALA A 14 -9.25 -1.94 0.92
C ALA A 14 -8.93 -3.08 1.89
N THR A 15 -7.73 -3.07 2.46
CA THR A 15 -7.30 -4.08 3.43
C THR A 15 -6.93 -3.42 4.74
N ILE A 16 -7.20 -4.09 5.85
CA ILE A 16 -6.81 -3.68 7.20
C ILE A 16 -6.05 -4.82 7.87
N GLY A 17 -5.19 -4.50 8.83
CA GLY A 17 -4.30 -5.48 9.43
C GLY A 17 -3.06 -5.66 8.56
N HIS A 18 -1.96 -5.05 9.01
CA HIS A 18 -0.67 -5.10 8.32
C HIS A 18 0.31 -6.01 9.04
N ASP A 19 0.96 -6.89 8.28
CA ASP A 19 1.98 -7.80 8.77
C ASP A 19 3.35 -7.44 8.14
N ILE A 20 4.41 -7.53 8.94
CA ILE A 20 5.78 -7.25 8.49
C ILE A 20 6.20 -8.16 7.33
N ARG A 21 5.60 -9.35 7.23
CA ARG A 21 5.82 -10.31 6.14
C ARG A 21 5.51 -9.72 4.77
N TYR A 22 4.52 -8.85 4.66
CA TYR A 22 4.22 -8.17 3.39
C TYR A 22 5.38 -7.30 2.94
N ASN A 23 5.91 -6.47 3.85
CA ASN A 23 7.03 -5.59 3.54
C ASN A 23 8.27 -6.40 3.11
N ILE A 24 8.53 -7.52 3.77
CA ILE A 24 9.68 -8.37 3.45
C ILE A 24 9.48 -9.09 2.11
N TYR A 25 8.39 -9.85 1.96
CA TYR A 25 8.23 -10.80 0.85
C TYR A 25 7.58 -10.22 -0.39
N ILE A 26 6.70 -9.22 -0.23
CA ILE A 26 5.93 -8.66 -1.35
C ILE A 26 6.55 -7.33 -1.82
N PHE A 27 7.16 -6.57 -0.92
CA PHE A 27 7.80 -5.30 -1.29
C PHE A 27 9.32 -5.43 -1.50
N PHE A 28 10.10 -5.75 -0.45
CA PHE A 28 11.57 -5.73 -0.53
C PHE A 28 12.14 -6.84 -1.40
N LEU A 29 11.66 -8.08 -1.27
CA LEU A 29 12.21 -9.20 -2.02
C LEU A 29 12.09 -9.01 -3.55
N PRO A 30 10.92 -8.67 -4.12
CA PRO A 30 10.80 -8.43 -5.56
C PRO A 30 11.59 -7.22 -6.02
N LEU A 31 11.67 -6.16 -5.20
CA LEU A 31 12.49 -4.99 -5.48
C LEU A 31 13.98 -5.36 -5.60
N CYS A 32 14.50 -6.11 -4.63
CA CYS A 32 15.90 -6.57 -4.63
C CYS A 32 16.19 -7.48 -5.84
N ILE A 33 15.28 -8.40 -6.16
CA ILE A 33 15.39 -9.25 -7.36
C ILE A 33 15.45 -8.39 -8.62
N GLY A 34 14.57 -7.39 -8.74
CA GLY A 34 14.59 -6.46 -9.87
C GLY A 34 15.91 -5.68 -9.97
N ILE A 35 16.42 -5.16 -8.85
CA ILE A 35 17.68 -4.41 -8.82
C ILE A 35 18.84 -5.30 -9.29
N LEU A 36 18.91 -6.54 -8.79
CA LEU A 36 19.92 -7.50 -9.21
C LEU A 36 19.80 -7.85 -10.69
N PHE A 37 18.58 -8.13 -11.17
CA PHE A 37 18.32 -8.44 -12.57
C PHE A 37 18.76 -7.31 -13.50
N PHE A 38 18.33 -6.07 -13.23
CA PHE A 38 18.69 -4.92 -14.04
C PHE A 38 20.16 -4.50 -13.87
N GLY A 39 20.77 -4.79 -12.72
CA GLY A 39 22.20 -4.59 -12.48
C GLY A 39 23.04 -5.51 -13.33
N ILE A 40 22.67 -6.80 -13.43
CA ILE A 40 23.34 -7.79 -14.29
C ILE A 40 23.09 -7.44 -15.77
N TYR A 41 21.83 -7.20 -16.14
CA TYR A 41 21.45 -6.91 -17.53
C TYR A 41 22.15 -5.68 -18.10
N ARG A 42 22.35 -4.64 -17.29
CA ARG A 42 23.00 -3.38 -17.73
C ARG A 42 24.47 -3.27 -17.31
N LYS A 43 25.09 -4.34 -16.81
CA LYS A 43 26.44 -4.33 -16.25
C LYS A 43 27.46 -3.65 -17.18
N ASP A 44 27.51 -4.06 -18.44
CA ASP A 44 28.50 -3.54 -19.39
C ASP A 44 28.28 -2.06 -19.71
N PHE A 45 27.02 -1.64 -19.81
CA PHE A 45 26.67 -0.24 -19.98
C PHE A 45 27.10 0.59 -18.77
N LEU A 46 26.83 0.11 -17.56
CA LEU A 46 27.21 0.80 -16.32
C LEU A 46 28.73 0.94 -16.18
N ILE A 47 29.48 -0.12 -16.49
CA ILE A 47 30.94 -0.11 -16.46
C ILE A 47 31.50 0.89 -17.48
N ARG A 48 31.04 0.84 -18.74
CA ARG A 48 31.50 1.77 -19.79
C ARG A 48 31.18 3.22 -19.43
N THR A 49 29.99 3.47 -18.92
CA THR A 49 29.56 4.80 -18.50
C THR A 49 30.36 5.31 -17.30
N TYR A 50 30.69 4.45 -16.34
CA TYR A 50 31.56 4.83 -15.23
C TYR A 50 32.99 5.16 -15.67
N LEU A 51 33.54 4.39 -16.62
CA LEU A 51 34.88 4.61 -17.16
C LEU A 51 34.99 5.85 -18.05
N SER A 52 33.88 6.34 -18.62
CA SER A 52 33.91 7.55 -19.47
C SER A 52 34.08 8.85 -18.68
N PHE A 53 33.81 8.86 -17.38
CA PHE A 53 34.03 10.03 -16.53
C PHE A 53 35.40 9.98 -15.87
N THR A 54 36.12 11.12 -15.86
CA THR A 54 37.45 11.21 -15.25
C THR A 54 37.39 11.71 -13.81
N LYS A 55 36.47 12.63 -13.52
CA LYS A 55 36.39 13.29 -12.21
C LYS A 55 35.57 12.48 -11.21
N ALA A 56 36.00 12.48 -9.95
CA ALA A 56 35.37 11.69 -8.89
C ALA A 56 33.91 12.09 -8.60
N TYR A 57 33.60 13.39 -8.62
CA TYR A 57 32.22 13.85 -8.36
C TYR A 57 31.23 13.41 -9.45
N GLU A 58 31.67 13.38 -10.71
CA GLU A 58 30.85 12.94 -11.85
C GLU A 58 30.52 11.45 -11.72
N LYS A 59 31.51 10.65 -11.32
CA LYS A 59 31.35 9.22 -11.04
C LYS A 59 30.33 8.97 -9.94
N ILE A 60 30.43 9.67 -8.81
CA ILE A 60 29.50 9.53 -7.69
C ILE A 60 28.07 9.91 -8.13
N TYR A 61 27.93 11.03 -8.83
CA TYR A 61 26.64 11.48 -9.35
C TYR A 61 26.00 10.44 -10.26
N VAL A 62 26.76 9.91 -11.22
CA VAL A 62 26.30 8.91 -12.19
C VAL A 62 25.89 7.61 -11.51
N ILE A 63 26.67 7.13 -10.53
CA ILE A 63 26.32 5.94 -9.74
C ILE A 63 24.99 6.14 -9.02
N LEU A 64 24.83 7.25 -8.30
CA LEU A 64 23.59 7.54 -7.56
C LEU A 64 22.39 7.69 -8.49
N PHE A 65 22.58 8.37 -9.63
CA PHE A 65 21.54 8.56 -10.62
C PHE A 65 21.06 7.23 -11.21
N TYR A 66 21.96 6.36 -11.64
CA TYR A 66 21.58 5.05 -12.18
C TYR A 66 21.08 4.08 -11.12
N LEU A 67 21.54 4.19 -9.87
CA LEU A 67 20.98 3.44 -8.75
C LEU A 67 19.52 3.83 -8.52
N LEU A 68 19.22 5.13 -8.46
CA LEU A 68 17.87 5.64 -8.29
C LEU A 68 16.95 5.20 -9.45
N GLN A 69 17.42 5.32 -10.70
CA GLN A 69 16.70 4.79 -11.86
C GLN A 69 16.48 3.28 -11.75
N GLY A 70 17.48 2.53 -11.30
CA GLY A 70 17.39 1.09 -11.07
C GLY A 70 16.32 0.74 -10.05
N ILE A 71 16.27 1.43 -8.91
CA ILE A 71 15.24 1.24 -7.88
C ILE A 71 13.85 1.50 -8.45
N ILE A 72 13.66 2.61 -9.16
CA ILE A 72 12.37 2.98 -9.75
C ILE A 72 11.90 1.93 -10.76
N VAL A 73 12.77 1.54 -11.71
CA VAL A 73 12.43 0.54 -12.73
C VAL A 73 12.16 -0.82 -12.09
N SER A 74 12.96 -1.22 -11.09
CA SER A 74 12.77 -2.48 -10.36
C SER A 74 11.43 -2.51 -9.62
N TYR A 75 11.06 -1.41 -8.97
CA TYR A 75 9.76 -1.28 -8.32
C TYR A 75 8.61 -1.36 -9.34
N LEU A 76 8.71 -0.67 -10.47
CA LEU A 76 7.66 -0.68 -11.50
C LEU A 76 7.51 -2.02 -12.21
N SER A 77 8.60 -2.77 -12.41
CA SER A 77 8.57 -4.07 -13.09
C SER A 77 8.25 -5.23 -12.17
N PHE A 78 8.92 -5.32 -11.02
CA PHE A 78 8.82 -6.47 -10.11
C PHE A 78 7.96 -6.16 -8.88
N GLY A 79 8.15 -5.01 -8.26
CA GLY A 79 7.41 -4.63 -7.05
C GLY A 79 5.92 -4.46 -7.29
N GLN A 80 5.54 -3.72 -8.33
CA GLN A 80 4.14 -3.54 -8.74
C GLN A 80 3.50 -4.87 -9.12
N PHE A 81 4.20 -5.71 -9.89
CA PHE A 81 3.69 -7.02 -10.28
C PHE A 81 3.44 -7.91 -9.05
N ALA A 82 4.40 -7.98 -8.13
CA ALA A 82 4.23 -8.73 -6.88
C ALA A 82 3.08 -8.19 -6.03
N GLY A 83 2.92 -6.86 -5.93
CA GLY A 83 1.81 -6.23 -5.23
C GLY A 83 0.45 -6.59 -5.83
N VAL A 84 0.32 -6.54 -7.16
CA VAL A 84 -0.91 -6.94 -7.89
C VAL A 84 -1.22 -8.41 -7.64
N THR A 85 -0.21 -9.28 -7.82
CA THR A 85 -0.37 -10.73 -7.61
C THR A 85 -0.76 -11.04 -6.18
N TRP A 86 -0.14 -10.38 -5.19
CA TRP A 86 -0.51 -10.53 -3.79
C TRP A 86 -1.95 -10.11 -3.53
N ASN A 87 -2.36 -8.92 -3.99
CA ASN A 87 -3.73 -8.44 -3.78
C ASN A 87 -4.75 -9.41 -4.38
N TYR A 88 -4.50 -9.89 -5.59
CA TYR A 88 -5.35 -10.88 -6.24
C TYR A 88 -5.46 -12.18 -5.41
N ILE A 89 -4.33 -12.76 -5.01
CA ILE A 89 -4.31 -14.00 -4.23
C ILE A 89 -4.97 -13.80 -2.86
N ASN A 90 -4.67 -12.70 -2.19
CA ASN A 90 -5.22 -12.37 -0.88
C ASN A 90 -6.74 -12.21 -0.92
N THR A 91 -7.26 -11.49 -1.93
CA THR A 91 -8.70 -11.33 -2.13
C THR A 91 -9.38 -12.65 -2.47
N ARG A 92 -8.77 -13.48 -3.33
CA ARG A 92 -9.28 -14.82 -3.64
C ARG A 92 -9.32 -15.75 -2.44
N GLU A 93 -8.33 -15.65 -1.55
CA GLU A 93 -8.33 -16.44 -0.33
C GLU A 93 -9.36 -15.92 0.67
N ALA A 94 -9.50 -14.59 0.78
CA ALA A 94 -10.51 -13.97 1.62
C ALA A 94 -11.94 -14.34 1.21
N GLU A 95 -12.23 -14.43 -0.09
CA GLU A 95 -13.55 -14.84 -0.60
C GLU A 95 -14.00 -16.22 -0.12
N LYS A 96 -13.06 -17.12 0.20
CA LYS A 96 -13.37 -18.47 0.71
C LYS A 96 -13.68 -18.49 2.21
N ASN A 97 -13.29 -17.44 2.93
CA ASN A 97 -13.43 -17.36 4.38
C ASN A 97 -14.76 -16.73 4.78
N GLN A 98 -15.17 -16.97 6.02
CA GLN A 98 -16.41 -16.42 6.56
C GLN A 98 -16.35 -14.89 6.62
N ILE A 99 -17.52 -14.28 6.43
CA ILE A 99 -17.70 -12.84 6.61
C ILE A 99 -17.74 -12.57 8.11
N GLU A 100 -16.87 -11.69 8.58
CA GLU A 100 -16.76 -11.25 9.95
C GLU A 100 -17.18 -9.78 10.05
N ILE A 101 -17.95 -9.43 11.07
CA ILE A 101 -18.32 -8.05 11.37
C ILE A 101 -17.53 -7.61 12.59
N ILE A 102 -16.71 -6.58 12.43
CA ILE A 102 -15.83 -6.07 13.47
C ILE A 102 -16.25 -4.64 13.82
N ASN A 103 -16.46 -4.40 15.11
CA ASN A 103 -16.79 -3.07 15.62
C ASN A 103 -15.55 -2.42 16.21
N CYS A 104 -15.08 -1.34 15.59
CA CYS A 104 -13.93 -0.57 16.03
C CYS A 104 -14.38 0.79 16.58
N LYS A 105 -13.71 1.26 17.64
CA LYS A 105 -13.93 2.63 18.12
C LYS A 105 -13.24 3.62 17.21
N VAL A 106 -13.94 4.69 16.86
CA VAL A 106 -13.37 5.81 16.10
C VAL A 106 -12.43 6.59 17.03
N ASP A 107 -11.21 6.83 16.58
CA ASP A 107 -10.19 7.60 17.30
C ASP A 107 -10.27 9.09 16.93
N GLY A 108 -10.56 9.39 15.66
CA GLY A 108 -10.68 10.76 15.19
C GLY A 108 -11.23 10.91 13.77
N PHE A 109 -11.80 12.08 13.49
CA PHE A 109 -12.18 12.52 12.16
C PHE A 109 -11.17 13.56 11.68
N TYR A 110 -10.50 13.31 10.55
CA TYR A 110 -9.68 14.32 9.90
C TYR A 110 -10.47 14.93 8.75
N THR A 111 -10.61 16.26 8.74
CA THR A 111 -11.61 16.92 7.87
C THR A 111 -11.03 17.90 6.85
N ARG A 112 -9.70 17.92 6.68
CA ARG A 112 -9.00 18.86 5.79
C ARG A 112 -8.87 18.33 4.36
N LYS A 113 -7.65 18.43 3.77
CA LYS A 113 -7.40 18.22 2.34
C LYS A 113 -7.68 16.79 1.87
N ASN A 114 -7.44 15.79 2.73
CA ASN A 114 -7.72 14.38 2.48
C ASN A 114 -8.50 13.85 3.67
N PRO A 115 -9.83 13.97 3.67
CA PRO A 115 -10.59 13.64 4.84
C PRO A 115 -10.61 12.15 5.10
N ASP A 116 -10.49 11.78 6.37
CA ASP A 116 -10.39 10.40 6.78
C ASP A 116 -11.03 10.15 8.15
N ILE A 117 -11.27 8.87 8.41
CA ILE A 117 -11.71 8.36 9.71
C ILE A 117 -10.61 7.45 10.23
N SER A 118 -10.01 7.83 11.35
CA SER A 118 -9.04 7.02 12.07
C SER A 118 -9.73 6.16 13.11
N PHE A 119 -9.32 4.91 13.23
CA PHE A 119 -9.86 3.94 14.18
C PHE A 119 -8.78 3.00 14.68
N LYS A 120 -9.01 2.35 15.82
CA LYS A 120 -8.07 1.37 16.35
C LYS A 120 -8.48 -0.04 15.99
N PHE A 121 -7.58 -0.77 15.33
CA PHE A 121 -7.71 -2.18 15.01
C PHE A 121 -6.46 -2.93 15.51
N GLN A 122 -6.64 -3.95 16.36
CA GLN A 122 -5.53 -4.74 16.93
C GLN A 122 -4.36 -3.90 17.48
N ASN A 123 -4.68 -2.87 18.28
CA ASN A 123 -3.72 -1.93 18.87
C ASN A 123 -2.93 -1.04 17.88
N ARG A 124 -3.36 -0.97 16.62
CA ARG A 124 -2.81 -0.07 15.61
C ARG A 124 -3.87 0.92 15.15
N THR A 125 -3.42 2.12 14.78
CA THR A 125 -4.28 3.11 14.13
C THR A 125 -4.37 2.78 12.66
N GLU A 126 -5.57 2.51 12.20
CA GLU A 126 -5.94 2.32 10.79
C GLU A 126 -6.81 3.49 10.34
N VAL A 127 -6.89 3.70 9.03
CA VAL A 127 -7.54 4.89 8.46
C VAL A 127 -8.37 4.51 7.24
N PHE A 128 -9.61 4.98 7.18
CA PHE A 128 -10.43 4.96 5.97
C PHE A 128 -10.53 6.36 5.37
N SER A 129 -10.15 6.49 4.10
CA SER A 129 -10.40 7.71 3.33
C SER A 129 -11.90 7.85 3.07
N VAL A 130 -12.44 9.06 3.23
CA VAL A 130 -13.87 9.33 3.05
C VAL A 130 -14.12 10.38 1.97
N SER A 131 -15.33 10.38 1.42
CA SER A 131 -15.76 11.42 0.48
C SER A 131 -15.89 12.76 1.19
N GLN A 132 -15.81 13.85 0.42
CA GLN A 132 -16.01 15.20 0.97
C GLN A 132 -17.42 15.39 1.55
N GLU A 133 -18.42 14.69 1.03
CA GLU A 133 -19.80 14.75 1.54
C GLU A 133 -19.90 14.13 2.93
N MET A 134 -19.35 12.93 3.10
CA MET A 134 -19.30 12.28 4.41
C MET A 134 -18.44 13.06 5.40
N ASN A 135 -17.36 13.70 4.93
CA ASN A 135 -16.56 14.60 5.73
C ASN A 135 -17.37 15.81 6.26
N ARG A 136 -18.16 16.46 5.41
CA ARG A 136 -19.03 17.58 5.83
C ARG A 136 -20.02 17.16 6.90
N GLN A 137 -20.56 15.96 6.82
CA GLN A 137 -21.47 15.41 7.84
C GLN A 137 -20.76 15.15 9.17
N ASN A 138 -19.46 14.82 9.14
CA ASN A 138 -18.66 14.47 10.31
C ASN A 138 -17.89 15.66 10.93
N TYR A 139 -17.89 16.84 10.31
CA TYR A 139 -17.08 18.00 10.72
C TYR A 139 -17.29 18.44 12.18
N ASN A 140 -18.53 18.37 12.68
CA ASN A 140 -18.89 18.77 14.05
C ASN A 140 -19.22 17.58 14.96
N ARG A 141 -18.99 16.34 14.50
CA ARG A 141 -19.31 15.14 15.28
C ARG A 141 -18.18 14.82 16.24
N ASN A 142 -18.54 14.38 17.45
CA ASN A 142 -17.56 13.87 18.41
C ASN A 142 -17.24 12.41 18.06
N PRO A 143 -15.99 12.05 17.74
CA PRO A 143 -15.58 10.67 17.41
C PRO A 143 -16.02 9.63 18.44
N LYS A 144 -16.08 10.01 19.72
CA LYS A 144 -16.46 9.12 20.83
C LYS A 144 -17.90 8.62 20.78
N ASP A 145 -18.79 9.34 20.09
CA ASP A 145 -20.20 8.97 19.96
C ASP A 145 -20.41 7.94 18.82
N TYR A 146 -19.37 7.55 18.09
CA TYR A 146 -19.46 6.71 16.90
C TYR A 146 -18.59 5.46 16.98
N SER A 147 -19.12 4.34 16.49
CA SER A 147 -18.37 3.11 16.22
C SER A 147 -18.35 2.85 14.72
N LEU A 148 -17.25 2.28 14.25
CA LEU A 148 -17.11 1.87 12.87
C LEU A 148 -17.37 0.37 12.79
N GLU A 149 -18.46 -0.01 12.13
CA GLU A 149 -18.79 -1.40 11.84
C GLU A 149 -18.15 -1.75 10.49
N ILE A 150 -17.24 -2.72 10.49
CA ILE A 150 -16.49 -3.13 9.31
C ILE A 150 -16.88 -4.58 8.99
N THR A 151 -17.42 -4.79 7.80
CA THR A 151 -17.62 -6.11 7.23
C THR A 151 -16.35 -6.53 6.51
N VAL A 152 -15.67 -7.54 7.04
CA VAL A 152 -14.40 -8.03 6.52
C VAL A 152 -14.42 -9.52 6.21
N GLN A 153 -13.46 -9.94 5.40
CA GLN A 153 -13.09 -11.34 5.25
C GLN A 153 -11.60 -11.50 5.50
N LYS A 154 -11.23 -12.49 6.29
CA LYS A 154 -9.82 -12.77 6.60
C LYS A 154 -9.11 -13.31 5.36
N GLY A 155 -8.02 -12.67 4.97
CA GLY A 155 -7.10 -13.13 3.94
C GLY A 155 -5.84 -13.76 4.52
N ILE A 156 -4.74 -13.64 3.79
CA ILE A 156 -3.44 -14.21 4.12
C ILE A 156 -2.72 -13.29 5.11
N TRP A 157 -2.00 -13.88 6.07
CA TRP A 157 -1.14 -13.15 7.03
C TRP A 157 -1.86 -12.07 7.84
N ASN A 158 -3.05 -12.36 8.37
CA ASN A 158 -3.86 -11.42 9.16
C ASN A 158 -4.21 -10.11 8.43
N TYR A 159 -4.14 -10.12 7.09
CA TYR A 159 -4.78 -9.11 6.29
C TYR A 159 -6.27 -9.42 6.22
N TYR A 160 -7.10 -8.39 6.37
CA TYR A 160 -8.54 -8.49 6.28
C TYR A 160 -9.00 -7.65 5.09
N VAL A 161 -9.70 -8.26 4.15
CA VAL A 161 -10.29 -7.58 3.01
C VAL A 161 -11.59 -6.94 3.46
N VAL A 162 -11.67 -5.62 3.37
CA VAL A 162 -12.85 -4.84 3.71
C VAL A 162 -13.83 -4.92 2.55
N LYS A 163 -15.03 -5.42 2.82
CA LYS A 163 -16.14 -5.46 1.85
C LYS A 163 -17.02 -4.25 1.96
N HIS A 164 -17.30 -3.84 3.19
CA HIS A 164 -18.16 -2.71 3.49
C HIS A 164 -17.80 -2.15 4.86
N TRP A 165 -18.07 -0.87 5.07
CA TRP A 165 -17.95 -0.27 6.39
C TRP A 165 -18.99 0.84 6.57
N GLU A 166 -19.46 1.00 7.80
CA GLU A 166 -20.45 2.01 8.17
C GLU A 166 -20.11 2.67 9.49
N LEU A 167 -20.46 3.95 9.60
CA LEU A 167 -20.38 4.70 10.84
C LEU A 167 -21.70 4.57 11.60
N LYS A 168 -21.70 3.85 12.72
CA LYS A 168 -22.87 3.72 13.60
C LYS A 168 -22.80 4.73 14.74
N ASN A 169 -23.92 5.42 14.97
CA ASN A 169 -24.10 6.25 16.15
C ASN A 169 -24.36 5.33 17.35
N MET A 170 -23.59 5.51 18.43
CA MET A 170 -23.75 4.75 19.67
C MET A 170 -24.71 5.44 20.66
N ARG A 171 -25.25 6.61 20.31
CA ARG A 171 -26.30 7.30 21.07
C ARG A 171 -27.70 7.01 20.54
#